data_AF-A0A817VTR1-F1
#
_entry.id   AF-A0A817VTR1-F1
#
_cell.length_a   1.000
_cell.length_b   1.000
_cell.length_c   1.000
_cell.angle_alpha   90.00
_cell.angle_beta   90.00
_cell.angle_gamma   90.00
#
_symmetry.space_group_name_H-M   'P 1'
#
loop_
_entity.id
_entity.type
_entity.pdbx_description
1 polymer ?
#
loop_
_entity_poly.entity_id
_entity_poly.type
_entity_poly.pdbx_seq_one_letter_code
_entity_poly.pdbx_strand_id
1 'polypeptide(L)'
;MVANVGFCACLLVLLIVANCAYVRARHLRHYEKRCAGLYEKCSGIFSKSCCSGYVCHKNTGKCVSERSPGSGSSGTWPKVSAIDRTKEIEKHWIPKLFDEHEKYQSEQANDKKQKMYILPMFPYPSGRLHMGHVRVYTLSDTLARYYRMRGYQVIHCIGWDAFGLPAENAAFERSEEPDQWTKKNVAYMKQQIKQLGCSFDWKRELSTCDPNYYKWTQYIFLMLYHEGLVYQKKAAVNWDPVDQTVLADEQIDEAGRSWRSGAIVEKKYLKQWFIRTRAFTQV
;
A
#
# COMPACT_ATOMS: atom_id res chain seq x y z
N MET A 1 -28.88 -13.36 -11.48
CA MET A 1 -28.52 -12.15 -12.25
C MET A 1 -27.62 -11.16 -11.49
N VAL A 2 -27.12 -11.48 -10.28
CA VAL A 2 -26.31 -10.53 -9.47
C VAL A 2 -24.78 -10.73 -9.64
N ALA A 3 -24.34 -11.90 -10.12
CA ALA A 3 -22.91 -12.24 -10.23
C ALA A 3 -22.13 -11.51 -11.35
N ASN A 4 -22.79 -11.06 -12.42
CA ASN A 4 -22.10 -10.44 -13.57
C ASN A 4 -21.86 -8.92 -13.45
N VAL A 5 -22.38 -8.27 -12.39
CA VAL A 5 -22.21 -6.83 -12.19
C VAL A 5 -20.96 -6.53 -11.33
N GLY A 6 -20.58 -7.43 -10.43
CA GLY A 6 -19.37 -7.30 -9.60
C GLY A 6 -18.07 -7.30 -10.40
N PHE A 7 -18.03 -8.05 -11.50
CA PHE A 7 -16.85 -8.17 -12.35
C PHE A 7 -16.50 -6.87 -13.09
N CYS A 8 -17.51 -6.09 -13.48
CA CYS A 8 -17.32 -4.85 -14.21
C CYS A 8 -16.84 -3.68 -13.32
N ALA A 9 -17.17 -3.72 -12.01
CA ALA A 9 -16.69 -2.76 -11.03
C ALA A 9 -15.18 -2.93 -10.74
N CYS A 10 -14.69 -4.18 -10.73
CA CYS A 10 -13.27 -4.49 -10.54
C CYS A 10 -12.41 -4.00 -11.72
N LEU A 11 -12.93 -4.10 -12.96
CA LEU A 11 -12.26 -3.59 -14.17
C LEU A 11 -12.09 -2.06 -14.18
N LEU A 12 -13.07 -1.33 -13.64
CA LEU A 12 -13.04 0.14 -13.57
C LEU A 12 -11.98 0.65 -12.59
N VAL A 13 -11.79 -0.04 -11.45
CA VAL A 13 -10.73 0.27 -10.47
C VAL A 13 -9.34 -0.07 -11.03
N LEU A 14 -9.21 -1.20 -11.73
CA LEU A 14 -7.95 -1.61 -12.38
C LEU A 14 -7.52 -0.68 -13.52
N LEU A 15 -8.44 -0.18 -14.35
CA LEU A 15 -8.11 0.73 -15.46
C LEU A 15 -7.62 2.11 -15.01
N ILE A 16 -8.07 2.61 -13.85
CA ILE A 16 -7.58 3.86 -13.25
C ILE A 16 -6.18 3.65 -12.66
N VAL A 17 -5.90 2.49 -12.09
CA VAL A 17 -4.59 2.14 -11.51
C VAL A 17 -3.54 1.86 -12.60
N ALA A 18 -3.91 1.19 -13.69
CA ALA A 18 -3.01 0.81 -14.77
C ALA A 18 -2.49 2.03 -15.58
N ASN A 19 -3.32 3.04 -15.83
CA ASN A 19 -2.87 4.28 -16.48
C ASN A 19 -1.84 5.06 -15.63
N CYS A 20 -1.94 4.97 -14.30
CA CYS A 20 -0.94 5.52 -13.39
C CYS A 20 0.40 4.76 -13.46
N ALA A 21 0.37 3.44 -13.66
CA ALA A 21 1.58 2.61 -13.79
C ALA A 21 2.36 2.88 -15.09
N TYR A 22 1.67 3.14 -16.22
CA TYR A 22 2.31 3.46 -17.50
C TYR A 22 3.09 4.79 -17.46
N VAL A 23 2.53 5.82 -16.80
CA VAL A 23 3.23 7.10 -16.56
C VAL A 23 4.42 6.93 -15.59
N ARG A 24 4.32 5.99 -14.64
CA ARG A 24 5.37 5.69 -13.64
C ARG A 24 6.60 5.02 -14.23
N ALA A 25 6.44 4.13 -15.23
CA ALA A 25 7.55 3.43 -15.88
C ALA A 25 8.48 4.39 -16.66
N ARG A 26 7.95 5.50 -17.18
CA ARG A 26 8.74 6.51 -17.90
C ARG A 26 9.51 7.44 -16.95
N HIS A 27 8.98 7.72 -15.77
CA HIS A 27 9.64 8.56 -14.75
C HIS A 27 10.65 7.81 -13.86
N LEU A 28 10.43 6.52 -13.58
CA LEU A 28 11.35 5.71 -12.75
C LEU A 28 12.73 5.52 -13.40
N ARG A 29 12.81 5.37 -14.73
CA ARG A 29 14.09 5.32 -15.47
C ARG A 29 14.92 6.60 -15.34
N HIS A 30 14.29 7.73 -15.07
CA HIS A 30 15.00 8.99 -14.80
C HIS A 30 15.45 9.12 -13.34
N TYR A 31 14.75 8.48 -12.40
CA TYR A 31 15.10 8.49 -10.98
C TYR A 31 16.23 7.51 -10.63
N GLU A 32 16.27 6.32 -11.24
CA GLU A 32 17.35 5.34 -11.02
C GLU A 32 18.73 5.90 -11.41
N LYS A 33 18.81 6.65 -12.52
CA LYS A 33 20.05 7.34 -12.93
C LYS A 33 20.49 8.44 -11.96
N ARG A 34 19.56 9.07 -11.23
CA ARG A 34 19.86 10.10 -10.22
C ARG A 34 20.24 9.51 -8.85
N CYS A 35 19.64 8.37 -8.48
CA CYS A 35 19.96 7.67 -7.23
C CYS A 35 21.30 6.92 -7.29
N ALA A 36 21.71 6.40 -8.46
CA ALA A 36 23.03 5.79 -8.64
C ALA A 36 24.18 6.78 -8.31
N GLY A 37 24.06 8.03 -8.76
CA GLY A 37 25.06 9.08 -8.45
C GLY A 37 25.04 9.59 -7.00
N LEU A 38 23.97 9.31 -6.23
CA LEU A 38 23.92 9.60 -4.79
C LEU A 38 24.56 8.48 -3.97
N TYR A 39 24.49 7.23 -4.44
CA TYR A 39 25.14 6.09 -3.78
C TYR A 39 26.67 6.19 -3.86
N GLU A 40 27.22 6.63 -4.99
CA GLU A 40 28.67 6.89 -5.15
C GLU A 40 29.17 8.09 -4.33
N LYS A 41 28.31 9.07 -4.04
CA LYS A 41 28.67 10.21 -3.17
C LYS A 41 28.60 9.86 -1.68
N CYS A 42 27.75 8.92 -1.28
CA CYS A 42 27.62 8.49 0.11
C CYS A 42 28.63 7.40 0.51
N SER A 43 29.16 6.62 -0.45
CA SER A 43 30.15 5.56 -0.19
C SER A 43 31.53 6.09 0.25
N GLY A 44 31.83 7.38 0.03
CA GLY A 44 33.05 8.04 0.50
C GLY A 44 32.99 8.64 1.91
N ILE A 45 31.82 8.66 2.56
CA ILE A 45 31.60 9.35 3.85
C ILE A 45 31.62 8.39 5.05
N PHE A 46 31.44 7.09 4.83
CA PHE A 46 31.45 6.09 5.90
C PHE A 46 32.75 5.29 5.89
N SER A 47 33.73 5.71 6.71
CA SER A 47 34.82 4.82 7.09
C SER A 47 34.26 3.69 7.96
N LYS A 48 34.50 2.44 7.56
CA LYS A 48 34.24 1.25 8.37
C LYS A 48 35.09 1.28 9.65
N SER A 49 34.60 1.89 10.73
CA SER A 49 34.93 1.50 12.12
C SER A 49 34.23 2.41 13.13
N CYS A 50 33.22 1.89 13.82
CA CYS A 50 33.21 1.88 15.29
C CYS A 50 31.94 1.15 15.74
N CYS A 51 32.12 -0.11 16.13
CA CYS A 51 31.15 -0.78 16.97
C CYS A 51 31.11 -0.08 18.34
N SER A 52 29.90 0.01 18.89
CA SER A 52 29.54 0.61 20.17
C SER A 52 30.56 0.35 21.30
N GLY A 53 31.00 1.42 21.99
CA GLY A 53 31.58 1.35 23.34
C GLY A 53 33.08 1.63 23.54
N TYR A 54 33.80 2.16 22.55
CA TYR A 54 35.24 2.47 22.69
C TYR A 54 35.58 3.88 22.20
N VAL A 55 36.43 4.62 22.95
CA VAL A 55 37.00 5.90 22.54
C VAL A 55 38.39 5.67 21.95
N CYS A 56 38.63 6.19 20.75
CA CYS A 56 39.89 6.04 20.04
C CYS A 56 40.84 7.21 20.38
N HIS A 57 41.99 6.93 20.99
CA HIS A 57 43.01 7.93 21.25
C HIS A 57 43.82 8.22 19.99
N LYS A 58 43.76 9.46 19.48
CA LYS A 58 44.28 9.86 18.16
C LYS A 58 45.79 9.67 17.94
N ASN A 59 46.60 9.49 18.99
CA ASN A 59 48.06 9.44 18.85
C ASN A 59 48.69 8.06 19.06
N THR A 60 47.93 7.01 19.39
CA THR A 60 48.51 5.68 19.67
C THR A 60 47.83 4.52 18.95
N GLY A 61 46.70 4.74 18.27
CA GLY A 61 46.04 3.73 17.44
C GLY A 61 45.53 2.49 18.18
N LYS A 62 45.53 2.49 19.51
CA LYS A 62 45.01 1.40 20.35
C LYS A 62 43.66 1.77 20.94
N CYS A 63 42.66 0.92 20.75
CA CYS A 63 41.36 1.02 21.40
C CYS A 63 41.46 0.45 22.83
N VAL A 64 41.18 1.26 23.85
CA VAL A 64 41.16 0.83 25.25
C VAL A 64 39.75 1.04 25.80
N SER A 65 39.20 0.05 26.51
CA SER A 65 37.91 0.19 27.19
C SER A 65 38.06 1.15 28.37
N GLU A 66 37.23 2.20 28.46
CA GLU A 66 37.14 3.02 29.66
C GLU A 66 36.67 2.16 30.85
N ARG A 67 37.57 1.89 31.79
CA ARG A 67 37.22 1.57 33.17
C ARG A 67 37.96 2.55 34.07
N SER A 68 37.23 3.46 34.68
CA SER A 68 37.72 4.21 35.84
C SER A 68 37.49 3.40 37.12
N PRO A 69 38.45 3.36 38.06
CA PRO A 69 38.29 2.67 39.33
C PRO A 69 37.56 3.60 40.32
N GLY A 70 36.37 3.19 40.77
CA GLY A 70 35.60 3.94 41.74
C GLY A 70 34.47 3.10 42.31
N SER A 71 34.57 2.80 43.60
CA SER A 71 33.58 2.09 44.41
C SER A 71 32.18 2.71 44.33
N GLY A 72 31.24 1.93 43.83
CA GLY A 72 29.80 2.19 43.88
C GLY A 72 29.13 1.02 43.19
N SER A 73 28.23 0.33 43.89
CA SER A 73 27.53 -0.86 43.40
C SER A 73 27.17 -0.73 41.93
N SER A 74 27.88 -1.49 41.08
CA SER A 74 27.66 -1.49 39.65
C SER A 74 26.25 -2.04 39.42
N GLY A 75 25.28 -1.13 39.30
CA GLY A 75 23.96 -1.44 38.79
C GLY A 75 24.19 -2.06 37.42
N THR A 76 24.09 -3.39 37.34
CA THR A 76 24.03 -4.07 36.07
C THR A 76 22.83 -3.47 35.34
N TRP A 77 23.10 -2.73 34.26
CA TRP A 77 22.05 -2.36 33.32
C TRP A 77 21.28 -3.64 33.01
N PRO A 78 19.96 -3.69 33.27
CA PRO A 78 19.21 -4.90 33.04
C PRO A 78 19.44 -5.28 31.58
N LYS A 79 19.81 -6.55 31.33
CA LYS A 79 19.96 -7.11 29.99
C LYS A 79 18.57 -7.25 29.35
N VAL A 80 17.88 -6.13 29.23
CA VAL A 80 16.68 -6.00 28.41
C VAL A 80 17.18 -6.18 26.99
N SER A 81 16.70 -7.20 26.29
CA SER A 81 17.08 -7.38 24.90
C SER A 81 16.72 -6.10 24.14
N ALA A 82 17.50 -5.72 23.13
CA ALA A 82 17.19 -4.53 22.33
C ALA A 82 15.76 -4.56 21.77
N ILE A 83 15.21 -5.76 21.58
CA ILE A 83 13.84 -6.03 21.15
C ILE A 83 12.83 -5.62 22.22
N ASP A 84 13.05 -5.98 23.49
CA ASP A 84 12.14 -5.65 24.58
C ASP A 84 12.09 -4.13 24.83
N ARG A 85 13.25 -3.47 24.75
CA ARG A 85 13.32 -2.00 24.81
C ARG A 85 12.60 -1.33 23.64
N THR A 86 12.71 -1.88 22.44
CA THR A 86 12.01 -1.35 21.25
C THR A 86 10.50 -1.43 21.45
N LYS A 87 9.99 -2.58 21.93
CA LYS A 87 8.56 -2.75 22.23
C LYS A 87 8.07 -1.78 23.31
N GLU A 88 8.87 -1.52 24.35
CA GLU A 88 8.52 -0.54 25.38
C GLU A 88 8.42 0.88 24.82
N ILE A 89 9.37 1.28 23.96
CA ILE A 89 9.36 2.57 23.28
C ILE A 89 8.14 2.68 22.37
N GLU A 90 7.88 1.68 21.52
CA GLU A 90 6.73 1.66 20.61
C GLU A 90 5.40 1.74 21.39
N LYS A 91 5.27 0.94 22.46
CA LYS A 91 4.10 0.96 23.35
C LYS A 91 3.85 2.33 23.96
N HIS A 92 4.92 3.06 24.28
CA HIS A 92 4.83 4.42 24.83
C HIS A 92 4.46 5.47 23.78
N TRP A 93 5.08 5.42 22.59
CA TRP A 93 4.95 6.49 21.59
C TRP A 93 3.79 6.32 20.62
N ILE A 94 3.43 5.11 20.21
CA ILE A 94 2.38 4.88 19.21
C ILE A 94 1.04 5.55 19.61
N PRO A 95 0.54 5.40 20.85
CA PRO A 95 -0.70 6.08 21.25
C PRO A 95 -0.60 7.61 21.14
N LYS A 96 0.51 8.18 21.61
CA LYS A 96 0.76 9.64 21.57
C LYS A 96 0.81 10.18 20.14
N LEU A 97 1.38 9.41 19.21
CA LEU A 97 1.40 9.78 17.79
C LEU A 97 -0.01 9.83 17.20
N PHE A 98 -0.92 8.96 17.65
CA PHE A 98 -2.33 9.02 17.23
C PHE A 98 -3.05 10.22 17.83
N ASP A 99 -2.82 10.53 19.09
CA ASP A 99 -3.40 11.71 19.75
C ASP A 99 -2.93 13.02 19.07
N GLU A 100 -1.63 13.14 18.79
CA GLU A 100 -1.06 14.27 18.04
C GLU A 100 -1.65 14.37 16.63
N HIS A 101 -1.84 13.23 15.96
CA HIS A 101 -2.43 13.21 14.63
C HIS A 101 -3.89 13.63 14.64
N GLU A 102 -4.68 13.18 15.62
CA GLU A 102 -6.08 13.59 15.76
C GLU A 102 -6.20 15.08 16.06
N LYS A 103 -5.35 15.61 16.96
CA LYS A 103 -5.23 17.05 17.21
C LYS A 103 -4.92 17.80 15.93
N TYR A 104 -3.89 17.37 15.19
CA TYR A 104 -3.54 17.96 13.89
C TYR A 104 -4.74 18.01 12.94
N GLN A 105 -5.49 16.90 12.78
CA GLN A 105 -6.65 16.85 11.88
C GLN A 105 -7.77 17.81 12.31
N SER A 106 -7.98 18.00 13.62
CA SER A 106 -8.99 18.95 14.13
C SER A 106 -8.64 20.42 13.83
N GLU A 107 -7.36 20.76 13.83
CA GLU A 107 -6.85 22.12 13.58
C GLU A 107 -6.83 22.49 12.08
N GLN A 108 -6.96 21.50 11.18
CA GLN A 108 -6.96 21.69 9.73
C GLN A 108 -8.25 22.32 9.17
N ALA A 109 -9.26 22.56 10.00
CA ALA A 109 -10.51 23.23 9.59
C ALA A 109 -10.32 24.73 9.28
N ASN A 110 -9.14 25.32 9.57
CA ASN A 110 -8.84 26.73 9.33
C ASN A 110 -8.00 26.96 8.05
N ASP A 111 -8.62 27.61 7.07
CA ASP A 111 -8.43 27.40 5.62
C ASP A 111 -7.34 28.26 4.92
N LYS A 112 -6.16 28.43 5.54
CA LYS A 112 -5.04 29.22 4.94
C LYS A 112 -3.77 28.44 4.62
N LYS A 113 -3.72 27.14 4.91
CA LYS A 113 -2.52 26.30 4.70
C LYS A 113 -2.49 25.70 3.29
N GLN A 114 -1.29 25.51 2.74
CA GLN A 114 -1.11 24.79 1.49
C GLN A 114 -1.50 23.32 1.66
N LYS A 115 -2.27 22.77 0.71
CA LYS A 115 -2.80 21.40 0.76
C LYS A 115 -1.85 20.42 0.08
N MET A 116 -1.72 19.22 0.64
CA MET A 116 -0.92 18.13 0.10
C MET A 116 -1.69 16.81 0.24
N TYR A 117 -1.83 16.06 -0.85
CA TYR A 117 -2.47 14.74 -0.83
C TYR A 117 -1.42 13.66 -1.09
N ILE A 118 -1.17 12.84 -0.08
CA ILE A 118 -0.22 11.73 -0.13
C ILE A 118 -1.02 10.44 -0.05
N LEU A 119 -0.94 9.64 -1.10
CA LEU A 119 -1.77 8.45 -1.24
C LEU A 119 -0.90 7.24 -1.59
N PRO A 120 -0.70 6.30 -0.66
CA PRO A 120 -0.21 4.97 -1.02
C PRO A 120 -1.32 4.17 -1.71
N MET A 121 -0.91 3.17 -2.49
CA MET A 121 -1.86 2.16 -2.97
C MET A 121 -2.40 1.37 -1.76
N PHE A 122 -3.71 1.37 -1.60
CA PHE A 122 -4.40 0.71 -0.51
C PHE A 122 -4.46 -0.82 -0.74
N PRO A 123 -4.39 -1.65 0.31
CA PRO A 123 -4.14 -3.08 0.17
C PRO A 123 -5.39 -3.89 -0.15
N TYR A 124 -5.18 -5.05 -0.78
CA TYR A 124 -6.15 -6.15 -0.80
C TYR A 124 -6.22 -6.81 0.59
N PRO A 125 -7.41 -7.04 1.18
CA PRO A 125 -7.57 -7.72 2.46
C PRO A 125 -7.44 -9.25 2.33
N SER A 126 -6.30 -9.69 1.79
CA SER A 126 -5.98 -11.08 1.47
C SER A 126 -5.45 -11.88 2.67
N GLY A 127 -5.24 -11.23 3.82
CA GLY A 127 -4.81 -11.89 5.05
C GLY A 127 -3.95 -11.00 5.93
N ARG A 128 -2.63 -11.01 5.72
CA ARG A 128 -1.65 -10.32 6.56
C ARG A 128 -0.75 -9.40 5.74
N LEU A 129 -0.27 -8.32 6.36
CA LEU A 129 0.75 -7.47 5.75
C LEU A 129 2.08 -8.23 5.61
N HIS A 130 2.65 -8.22 4.41
CA HIS A 130 4.05 -8.56 4.14
C HIS A 130 4.96 -7.32 4.05
N MET A 131 6.28 -7.51 4.00
CA MET A 131 7.28 -6.41 3.99
C MET A 131 7.13 -5.42 2.81
N GLY A 132 6.60 -5.87 1.66
CA GLY A 132 6.23 -4.96 0.57
C GLY A 132 5.22 -3.87 0.99
N HIS A 133 4.21 -4.20 1.80
CA HIS A 133 3.26 -3.23 2.34
C HIS A 133 3.96 -2.25 3.28
N VAL A 134 4.78 -2.77 4.20
CA VAL A 134 5.55 -1.96 5.16
C VAL A 134 6.38 -0.94 4.41
N ARG A 135 7.10 -1.35 3.36
CA ARG A 135 7.90 -0.45 2.51
C ARG A 135 7.07 0.70 1.94
N VAL A 136 5.91 0.41 1.34
CA VAL A 136 5.07 1.43 0.70
C VAL A 136 4.49 2.40 1.73
N TYR A 137 4.00 1.89 2.85
CA TYR A 137 3.35 2.71 3.89
C TYR A 137 4.35 3.53 4.70
N THR A 138 5.54 2.99 5.01
CA THR A 138 6.59 3.78 5.67
C THR A 138 7.06 4.94 4.79
N LEU A 139 7.18 4.75 3.48
CA LEU A 139 7.56 5.82 2.55
C LEU A 139 6.48 6.92 2.49
N SER A 140 5.21 6.55 2.36
CA SER A 140 4.12 7.53 2.34
C SER A 140 4.00 8.26 3.68
N ASP A 141 4.16 7.55 4.81
CA ASP A 141 4.11 8.11 6.15
C ASP A 141 5.26 9.10 6.41
N THR A 142 6.46 8.78 5.94
CA THR A 142 7.62 9.68 6.03
C THR A 142 7.35 11.01 5.32
N LEU A 143 6.80 10.95 4.10
CA LEU A 143 6.43 12.16 3.35
C LEU A 143 5.30 12.92 4.06
N ALA A 144 4.29 12.21 4.58
CA ALA A 144 3.20 12.83 5.31
C ALA A 144 3.71 13.61 6.52
N ARG A 145 4.52 12.98 7.37
CA ARG A 145 5.13 13.64 8.53
C ARG A 145 5.98 14.84 8.12
N TYR A 146 6.81 14.70 7.08
CA TYR A 146 7.63 15.78 6.55
C TYR A 146 6.79 17.01 6.14
N TYR A 147 5.75 16.81 5.33
CA TYR A 147 4.91 17.93 4.88
C TYR A 147 4.08 18.53 6.03
N ARG A 148 3.62 17.73 6.99
CA ARG A 148 2.95 18.24 8.20
C ARG A 148 3.88 19.16 9.00
N MET A 149 5.12 18.75 9.23
CA MET A 149 6.14 19.55 9.93
C MET A 149 6.49 20.85 9.19
N ARG A 150 6.32 20.87 7.86
CA ARG A 150 6.46 22.08 7.03
C ARG A 150 5.22 22.98 7.01
N GLY A 151 4.19 22.65 7.80
CA GLY A 151 2.98 23.47 7.91
C GLY A 151 1.92 23.24 6.84
N TYR A 152 2.05 22.19 6.01
CA TYR A 152 1.02 21.83 5.02
C TYR A 152 -0.20 21.21 5.71
N GLN A 153 -1.35 21.30 5.04
CA GLN A 153 -2.55 20.50 5.27
C GLN A 153 -2.43 19.18 4.50
N VAL A 154 -2.10 18.09 5.20
CA VAL A 154 -1.82 16.80 4.59
C VAL A 154 -3.03 15.87 4.73
N ILE A 155 -3.58 15.45 3.59
CA ILE A 155 -4.48 14.29 3.51
C ILE A 155 -3.59 13.07 3.26
N HIS A 156 -3.61 12.14 4.21
CA HIS A 156 -2.92 10.85 4.13
C HIS A 156 -3.89 9.78 4.62
N CYS A 157 -4.66 9.23 3.70
CA CYS A 157 -5.70 8.24 4.01
C CYS A 157 -5.30 6.85 3.53
N ILE A 158 -6.08 5.87 3.97
CA ILE A 158 -5.98 4.48 3.55
C ILE A 158 -7.40 3.91 3.37
N GLY A 159 -7.50 2.78 2.69
CA GLY A 159 -8.75 2.04 2.54
C GLY A 159 -8.47 0.57 2.32
N TRP A 160 -9.47 -0.16 1.83
CA TRP A 160 -9.38 -1.59 1.56
C TRP A 160 -9.91 -1.90 0.16
N ASP A 161 -9.07 -2.49 -0.68
CA ASP A 161 -9.49 -2.98 -2.00
C ASP A 161 -10.08 -4.37 -1.84
N ALA A 162 -11.34 -4.38 -1.40
CA ALA A 162 -12.01 -5.52 -0.81
C ALA A 162 -12.89 -6.34 -1.78
N PHE A 163 -13.07 -5.87 -3.02
CA PHE A 163 -13.77 -6.62 -4.06
C PHE A 163 -12.82 -7.43 -4.94
N GLY A 164 -13.38 -8.45 -5.58
CA GLY A 164 -12.73 -9.20 -6.64
C GLY A 164 -12.18 -10.56 -6.21
N LEU A 165 -11.67 -11.28 -7.21
CA LEU A 165 -11.21 -12.67 -7.09
C LEU A 165 -10.21 -12.95 -5.95
N PRO A 166 -9.26 -12.07 -5.58
CA PRO A 166 -8.37 -12.36 -4.45
C PRO A 166 -9.11 -12.62 -3.13
N ALA A 167 -10.13 -11.81 -2.82
CA ALA A 167 -10.87 -11.94 -1.57
C ALA A 167 -11.84 -13.13 -1.63
N GLU A 168 -12.50 -13.33 -2.77
CA GLU A 168 -13.45 -14.43 -3.00
C GLU A 168 -12.76 -15.80 -2.98
N ASN A 169 -11.63 -15.96 -3.69
CA ASN A 169 -10.91 -17.24 -3.74
C ASN A 169 -10.33 -17.61 -2.37
N ALA A 170 -9.78 -16.63 -1.64
CA ALA A 170 -9.25 -16.88 -0.29
C ALA A 170 -10.34 -17.29 0.70
N ALA A 171 -11.56 -16.78 0.53
CA ALA A 171 -12.72 -17.20 1.32
C ALA A 171 -13.17 -18.62 0.93
N PHE A 172 -13.22 -18.91 -0.38
CA PHE A 172 -13.59 -20.22 -0.92
C PHE A 172 -12.65 -21.34 -0.46
N GLU A 173 -11.32 -21.13 -0.57
CA GLU A 173 -10.31 -22.09 -0.10
C GLU A 173 -10.46 -22.45 1.39
N ARG A 174 -11.04 -21.55 2.18
CA ARG A 174 -11.23 -21.70 3.63
C ARG A 174 -12.65 -22.07 4.01
N SER A 175 -13.55 -22.24 3.04
CA SER A 175 -14.98 -22.49 3.26
C SER A 175 -15.63 -21.44 4.18
N GLU A 176 -15.21 -20.18 4.08
CA GLU A 176 -15.77 -19.05 4.80
C GLU A 176 -16.57 -18.14 3.86
N GLU A 177 -17.59 -17.45 4.39
CA GLU A 177 -18.32 -16.42 3.66
C GLU A 177 -17.41 -15.23 3.30
N PRO A 178 -17.35 -14.79 2.02
CA PRO A 178 -16.43 -13.73 1.58
C PRO A 178 -16.55 -12.42 2.35
N ASP A 179 -17.77 -12.03 2.75
CA ASP A 179 -18.00 -10.82 3.54
C ASP A 179 -17.36 -10.91 4.93
N GLN A 180 -17.55 -12.04 5.61
CA GLN A 180 -16.99 -12.27 6.95
C GLN A 180 -15.48 -12.39 6.90
N TRP A 181 -14.95 -13.13 5.93
CA TRP A 181 -13.52 -13.28 5.69
C TRP A 181 -12.85 -11.92 5.47
N THR A 182 -13.42 -11.11 4.57
CA THR A 182 -12.92 -9.78 4.24
C THR A 182 -12.90 -8.87 5.46
N LYS A 183 -14.00 -8.81 6.24
CA LYS A 183 -14.09 -7.98 7.45
C LYS A 183 -13.07 -8.38 8.51
N LYS A 184 -12.86 -9.68 8.73
CA LYS A 184 -11.83 -10.20 9.65
C LYS A 184 -10.43 -9.77 9.23
N ASN A 185 -10.10 -9.92 7.94
CA ASN A 185 -8.78 -9.54 7.42
C ASN A 185 -8.55 -8.03 7.46
N VAL A 186 -9.56 -7.23 7.11
CA VAL A 186 -9.53 -5.77 7.25
C VAL A 186 -9.21 -5.38 8.70
N ALA A 187 -9.94 -5.94 9.67
CA ALA A 187 -9.71 -5.65 11.09
C ALA A 187 -8.29 -6.03 11.53
N TYR A 188 -7.81 -7.20 11.09
CA TYR A 188 -6.47 -7.69 11.43
C TYR A 188 -5.37 -6.82 10.80
N MET A 189 -5.44 -6.55 9.50
CA MET A 189 -4.46 -5.71 8.81
C MET A 189 -4.48 -4.28 9.35
N LYS A 190 -5.66 -3.73 9.68
CA LYS A 190 -5.79 -2.43 10.33
C LYS A 190 -5.01 -2.38 11.64
N GLN A 191 -5.11 -3.41 12.46
CA GLN A 191 -4.34 -3.51 13.70
C GLN A 191 -2.83 -3.53 13.41
N GLN A 192 -2.38 -4.29 12.41
CA GLN A 192 -0.96 -4.31 12.02
C GLN A 192 -0.48 -2.93 11.56
N ILE A 193 -1.24 -2.22 10.73
CA ILE A 193 -0.88 -0.86 10.27
C ILE A 193 -0.82 0.11 11.46
N LYS A 194 -1.75 -0.01 12.42
CA LYS A 194 -1.71 0.80 13.64
C LYS A 194 -0.48 0.50 14.50
N GLN A 195 -0.07 -0.76 14.59
CA GLN A 195 1.16 -1.17 15.29
C GLN A 195 2.43 -0.65 14.61
N LEU A 196 2.41 -0.40 13.30
CA LEU A 196 3.51 0.27 12.60
C LEU A 196 3.60 1.78 12.91
N GLY A 197 2.65 2.35 13.65
CA GLY A 197 2.63 3.78 13.97
C GLY A 197 2.38 4.69 12.76
N CYS A 198 1.81 4.15 11.67
CA CYS A 198 1.51 4.92 10.47
C CYS A 198 0.39 5.94 10.75
N SER A 199 0.64 7.19 10.35
CA SER A 199 -0.23 8.35 10.61
C SER A 199 -1.30 8.52 9.51
N PHE A 200 -2.12 7.49 9.34
CA PHE A 200 -3.28 7.54 8.45
C PHE A 200 -4.48 8.25 9.09
N ASP A 201 -5.25 8.97 8.28
CA ASP A 201 -6.54 9.53 8.64
C ASP A 201 -7.61 8.44 8.57
N TRP A 202 -7.81 7.76 9.71
CA TRP A 202 -8.81 6.70 9.85
C TRP A 202 -10.25 7.20 9.77
N LYS A 203 -10.51 8.51 9.89
CA LYS A 203 -11.86 9.08 9.67
C LYS A 203 -12.25 9.03 8.18
N ARG A 204 -11.27 8.87 7.29
CA ARG A 204 -11.43 8.72 5.83
C ARG A 204 -11.15 7.30 5.34
N GLU A 205 -11.26 6.32 6.22
CA GLU A 205 -11.17 4.91 5.85
C GLU A 205 -12.34 4.53 4.95
N LEU A 206 -12.05 3.83 3.86
CA LEU A 206 -13.04 3.36 2.89
C LEU A 206 -12.81 1.88 2.61
N SER A 207 -13.88 1.15 2.30
CA SER A 207 -13.80 -0.22 1.80
C SER A 207 -14.57 -0.31 0.49
N THR A 208 -13.97 -0.88 -0.56
CA THR A 208 -14.63 -0.95 -1.87
C THR A 208 -15.87 -1.86 -1.85
N CYS A 209 -15.97 -2.78 -0.90
CA CYS A 209 -17.12 -3.66 -0.71
C CYS A 209 -18.30 -3.03 0.08
N ASP A 210 -18.15 -1.81 0.60
CA ASP A 210 -19.23 -1.12 1.33
C ASP A 210 -20.32 -0.62 0.36
N PRO A 211 -21.61 -0.89 0.60
CA PRO A 211 -22.72 -0.33 -0.17
C PRO A 211 -22.69 1.19 -0.34
N ASN A 212 -22.22 1.93 0.67
CA ASN A 212 -22.05 3.37 0.60
C ASN A 212 -20.92 3.80 -0.34
N TYR A 213 -19.99 2.90 -0.65
CA TYR A 213 -18.93 3.12 -1.62
C TYR A 213 -19.35 2.67 -3.01
N TYR A 214 -19.70 1.39 -3.21
CA TYR A 214 -19.90 0.84 -4.56
C TYR A 214 -21.15 1.37 -5.26
N LYS A 215 -22.10 2.00 -4.53
CA LYS A 215 -23.20 2.75 -5.16
C LYS A 215 -22.68 3.82 -6.12
N TRP A 216 -21.54 4.44 -5.81
CA TRP A 216 -20.91 5.42 -6.68
C TRP A 216 -20.22 4.77 -7.87
N THR A 217 -19.66 3.57 -7.70
CA THR A 217 -19.13 2.77 -8.81
C THR A 217 -20.24 2.41 -9.81
N GLN A 218 -21.40 1.97 -9.31
CA GLN A 218 -22.58 1.70 -10.14
C GLN A 218 -23.10 2.97 -10.82
N TYR A 219 -23.14 4.09 -10.09
CA TYR A 219 -23.52 5.39 -10.64
C TYR A 219 -22.62 5.83 -11.80
N ILE A 220 -21.29 5.74 -11.63
CA ILE A 220 -20.32 6.07 -12.69
C ILE A 220 -20.53 5.15 -13.91
N PHE A 221 -20.75 3.85 -13.68
CA PHE A 221 -21.03 2.92 -14.77
C PHE A 221 -22.28 3.33 -15.58
N LEU A 222 -23.37 3.71 -14.89
CA LEU A 222 -24.60 4.17 -15.56
C LEU A 222 -24.38 5.47 -16.33
N MET A 223 -23.63 6.43 -15.78
CA MET A 223 -23.27 7.65 -16.51
C MET A 223 -22.51 7.32 -17.80
N LEU A 224 -21.48 6.47 -17.72
CA LEU A 224 -20.72 6.05 -18.90
C LEU A 224 -21.57 5.27 -19.91
N TYR A 225 -22.56 4.52 -19.45
CA TYR A 225 -23.53 3.83 -20.32
C TYR A 225 -24.44 4.80 -21.07
N HIS A 226 -24.97 5.82 -20.37
CA HIS A 226 -25.80 6.85 -20.99
C HIS A 226 -25.04 7.69 -22.03
N GLU A 227 -23.74 7.91 -21.81
CA GLU A 227 -22.84 8.58 -22.76
C GLU A 227 -22.35 7.66 -23.91
N GLY A 228 -22.82 6.41 -23.98
CA GLY A 228 -22.42 5.46 -25.02
C GLY A 228 -20.96 4.98 -24.94
N LEU A 229 -20.29 5.24 -23.82
CA LEU A 229 -18.91 4.81 -23.54
C LEU A 229 -18.86 3.38 -22.99
N VAL A 230 -19.94 2.89 -22.40
CA VAL A 230 -20.12 1.49 -22.00
C VAL A 230 -21.10 0.81 -22.94
N TYR A 231 -20.75 -0.36 -23.46
CA TYR A 231 -21.58 -1.10 -24.40
C TYR A 231 -21.42 -2.62 -24.24
N GLN A 232 -22.41 -3.39 -24.67
CA GLN A 232 -22.29 -4.85 -24.77
C GLN A 232 -21.96 -5.28 -26.19
N LYS A 233 -21.01 -6.20 -26.32
CA LYS A 233 -20.67 -6.82 -27.62
C LYS A 233 -20.39 -8.31 -27.42
N LYS A 234 -20.72 -9.14 -28.41
CA LYS A 234 -20.18 -10.50 -28.49
C LYS A 234 -18.73 -10.41 -28.95
N ALA A 235 -17.82 -10.86 -28.11
CA ALA A 235 -16.39 -10.85 -28.41
C ALA A 235 -15.79 -12.21 -28.06
N ALA A 236 -14.72 -12.57 -28.77
CA ALA A 236 -13.83 -13.62 -28.32
C ALA A 236 -13.12 -13.12 -27.07
N VAL A 237 -13.48 -13.69 -25.92
CA VAL A 237 -12.93 -13.33 -24.62
C VAL A 237 -11.94 -14.41 -24.20
N ASN A 238 -10.99 -13.99 -23.39
CA ASN A 238 -10.04 -14.87 -22.74
C ASN A 238 -10.74 -15.54 -21.58
N TRP A 239 -10.82 -16.86 -21.59
CA TRP A 239 -11.47 -17.66 -20.56
C TRP A 239 -10.42 -18.46 -19.79
N ASP A 240 -10.42 -18.29 -18.48
CA ASP A 240 -9.66 -19.14 -17.58
C ASP A 240 -10.49 -20.39 -17.24
N PRO A 241 -10.07 -21.61 -17.65
CA PRO A 241 -10.84 -22.82 -17.36
C PRO A 241 -10.80 -23.24 -15.89
N VAL A 242 -9.80 -22.78 -15.12
CA VAL A 242 -9.62 -23.11 -13.70
C VAL A 242 -10.47 -22.17 -12.85
N ASP A 243 -10.26 -20.85 -13.01
CA ASP A 243 -11.01 -19.84 -12.26
C ASP A 243 -12.44 -19.63 -12.81
N GLN A 244 -12.77 -20.29 -13.93
CA GLN A 244 -14.07 -20.20 -14.62
C GLN A 244 -14.54 -18.77 -14.84
N THR A 245 -13.63 -17.93 -15.33
CA THR A 245 -13.88 -16.50 -15.47
C THR A 245 -13.25 -15.90 -16.71
N VAL A 246 -13.73 -14.72 -17.08
CA VAL A 246 -13.21 -13.95 -18.20
C VAL A 246 -12.04 -13.09 -17.73
N LEU A 247 -10.95 -13.12 -18.47
CA LEU A 247 -9.76 -12.30 -18.24
C LEU A 247 -9.67 -11.15 -19.25
N ALA A 248 -9.22 -9.99 -18.80
CA ALA A 248 -8.78 -8.91 -19.70
C ALA A 248 -7.45 -9.28 -20.38
N ASP A 249 -7.11 -8.62 -21.49
CA ASP A 249 -5.84 -8.91 -22.19
C ASP A 249 -4.62 -8.62 -21.29
N GLU A 250 -4.71 -7.62 -20.40
CA GLU A 250 -3.66 -7.26 -19.43
C GLU A 250 -3.46 -8.29 -18.31
N GLN A 251 -4.35 -9.29 -18.21
CA GLN A 251 -4.30 -10.36 -17.22
C GLN A 251 -3.68 -11.65 -17.79
N ILE A 252 -3.08 -11.58 -18.97
CA ILE A 252 -2.50 -12.72 -19.67
C ILE A 252 -1.02 -12.47 -19.88
N ASP A 253 -0.22 -13.45 -19.53
CA ASP A 253 1.22 -13.37 -19.76
C ASP A 253 1.60 -13.59 -21.23
N GLU A 254 2.87 -13.41 -21.56
CA GLU A 254 3.39 -13.60 -22.92
C GLU A 254 3.24 -15.04 -23.43
N ALA A 255 3.10 -16.02 -22.52
CA ALA A 255 2.88 -17.43 -22.85
C ALA A 255 1.39 -17.79 -23.03
N GLY A 256 0.48 -16.81 -22.97
CA GLY A 256 -0.95 -17.01 -23.14
C GLY A 256 -1.63 -17.65 -21.92
N ARG A 257 -1.02 -17.53 -20.73
CA ARG A 257 -1.53 -18.08 -19.48
C ARG A 257 -2.10 -16.99 -18.58
N SER A 258 -3.08 -17.39 -17.78
CA SER A 258 -3.63 -16.56 -16.72
C SER A 258 -2.53 -16.19 -15.73
N TRP A 259 -2.37 -14.89 -15.46
CA TRP A 259 -1.38 -14.37 -14.51
C TRP A 259 -1.53 -14.93 -13.08
N ARG A 260 -2.71 -15.49 -12.76
CA ARG A 260 -3.05 -15.99 -11.43
C ARG A 260 -3.05 -17.52 -11.37
N SER A 261 -3.89 -18.17 -12.16
CA SER A 261 -4.04 -19.64 -12.11
C SER A 261 -2.91 -20.37 -12.85
N GLY A 262 -2.20 -19.67 -13.74
CA GLY A 262 -1.22 -20.27 -14.65
C GLY A 262 -1.84 -21.16 -15.73
N ALA A 263 -3.18 -21.25 -15.80
CA ALA A 263 -3.88 -22.04 -16.81
C ALA A 263 -3.73 -21.42 -18.20
N ILE A 264 -3.65 -22.27 -19.23
CA ILE A 264 -3.68 -21.83 -20.62
C ILE A 264 -5.08 -21.28 -20.92
N VAL A 265 -5.13 -20.05 -21.40
CA VAL A 265 -6.38 -19.35 -21.68
C VAL A 265 -7.05 -19.90 -22.92
N GLU A 266 -8.35 -20.15 -22.83
CA GLU A 266 -9.19 -20.53 -23.97
C GLU A 266 -9.89 -19.30 -24.57
N LYS A 267 -10.13 -19.29 -25.88
CA LYS A 267 -10.99 -18.27 -26.50
C LYS A 267 -12.44 -18.75 -26.50
N LYS A 268 -13.31 -18.04 -25.78
CA LYS A 268 -14.77 -18.28 -25.81
C LYS A 268 -15.51 -17.07 -26.35
N TYR A 269 -16.58 -17.29 -27.11
CA TYR A 269 -17.43 -16.19 -27.59
C TYR A 269 -18.54 -15.93 -26.57
N LEU A 270 -18.40 -14.85 -25.81
CA LEU A 270 -19.37 -14.44 -24.80
C LEU A 270 -19.84 -13.01 -25.05
N LYS A 271 -21.09 -12.73 -24.67
CA LYS A 271 -21.61 -11.36 -24.64
C LYS A 271 -21.12 -10.70 -23.35
N GLN A 272 -20.26 -9.70 -23.48
CA GLN A 272 -19.62 -9.03 -22.34
C GLN A 272 -19.81 -7.52 -22.41
N TRP A 273 -19.63 -6.87 -21.26
CA TRP A 273 -19.57 -5.41 -21.14
C TRP A 273 -18.16 -4.91 -21.45
N PHE A 274 -18.09 -3.82 -22.20
CA PHE A 274 -16.84 -3.15 -22.56
C PHE A 274 -16.92 -1.67 -22.25
N ILE A 275 -15.83 -1.11 -21.75
CA ILE A 275 -15.61 0.32 -21.66
C ILE A 275 -14.80 0.74 -22.88
N ARG A 276 -15.27 1.76 -23.60
CA ARG A 276 -14.62 2.29 -24.82
C ARG A 276 -13.40 3.14 -24.48
N THR A 277 -12.38 2.51 -23.90
CA THR A 277 -11.11 3.17 -23.52
C THR A 277 -10.40 3.82 -24.71
N ARG A 278 -10.53 3.24 -25.91
CA ARG A 278 -9.99 3.80 -27.18
C ARG A 278 -10.56 5.18 -27.53
N ALA A 279 -11.70 5.60 -26.98
CA ALA A 279 -12.18 6.96 -27.17
C ALA A 279 -11.26 8.02 -26.53
N PHE A 280 -10.38 7.59 -25.61
CA PHE A 280 -9.47 8.46 -24.86
C PHE A 280 -8.00 8.29 -25.26
N THR A 281 -7.70 7.51 -26.31
CA THR A 281 -6.34 7.45 -26.86
C THR A 281 -6.14 8.57 -27.87
N GLN A 282 -5.14 9.42 -27.65
CA GLN A 282 -4.69 10.37 -28.67
C GLN A 282 -4.11 9.58 -29.85
N VAL A 283 -4.60 9.89 -31.06
CA VAL A 283 -4.10 9.36 -32.34
C VAL A 283 -2.77 10.03 -32.66
#